data_AF-A0A6B0GGW6-F1
#
_entry.id   AF-A0A6B0GGW6-F1
#
_cell.length_a   1.000
_cell.length_b   1.000
_cell.length_c   1.000
_cell.angle_alpha   90.00
_cell.angle_beta   90.00
_cell.angle_gamma   90.00
#
_symmetry.space_group_name_H-M   'P 1'
#
loop_
_entity.id
_entity.type
_entity.pdbx_description
1 polymer ?
#
loop_
_entity_poly.entity_id
_entity_poly.type
_entity_poly.pdbx_seq_one_letter_code
_entity_poly.pdbx_strand_id
1 'polypeptide(L)'
;MADQPADPPAPSDLPAYVLDPLERQSPDRLERVASYAQTLAAWKRAQNERDTAQRQAAEAISDDERAGLDDRGISTNPEDYEAVPSGAYITIKTTKRTSERAYQYYYWQWREGDIWKNEYIAPVGSTE
;
A
#
# COMPACT_ATOMS: atom_id res chain seq x y z
N MET A 1 47.02 -25.16 1.67
CA MET A 1 46.53 -23.81 2.05
C MET A 1 45.15 -24.02 2.61
N ALA A 2 44.94 -23.74 3.90
CA ALA A 2 43.65 -23.92 4.54
C ALA A 2 42.70 -22.83 4.05
N ASP A 3 41.55 -23.23 3.52
CA ASP A 3 40.42 -22.37 3.17
C ASP A 3 39.94 -21.73 4.48
N GLN A 4 40.34 -20.48 4.72
CA GLN A 4 39.96 -19.75 5.91
C GLN A 4 38.47 -19.37 5.75
N PRO A 5 37.59 -19.73 6.71
CA PRO A 5 36.18 -19.40 6.58
C PRO A 5 36.04 -17.89 6.49
N ALA A 6 35.26 -17.43 5.52
CA ALA A 6 34.94 -16.02 5.34
C ALA A 6 34.32 -15.46 6.63
N ASP A 7 34.62 -14.20 6.94
CA ASP A 7 34.00 -13.49 8.05
C ASP A 7 32.46 -13.56 7.97
N PRO A 8 31.76 -13.63 9.12
CA PRO A 8 30.32 -13.70 9.14
C PRO A 8 29.71 -12.45 8.47
N PRO A 9 28.54 -12.60 7.83
CA PRO A 9 27.87 -11.49 7.15
C PRO A 9 27.56 -10.34 8.12
N ALA A 10 27.60 -9.11 7.61
CA ALA A 10 27.24 -7.93 8.39
C ALA A 10 25.79 -8.02 8.91
N PRO A 11 25.51 -7.49 10.11
CA PRO A 11 24.18 -7.55 10.69
C PRO A 11 23.16 -6.81 9.82
N SER A 12 22.06 -7.48 9.51
CA SER A 12 20.92 -6.89 8.80
C SER A 12 20.21 -5.83 9.65
N ASP A 13 19.38 -4.98 9.03
CA ASP A 13 18.51 -4.01 9.71
C ASP A 13 17.37 -4.65 10.55
N LEU A 14 17.45 -5.96 10.80
CA LEU A 14 16.49 -6.71 11.60
C LEU A 14 16.77 -6.52 13.10
N PRO A 15 15.72 -6.52 13.93
CA PRO A 15 15.90 -6.39 15.37
C PRO A 15 16.59 -7.63 15.97
N ALA A 16 17.34 -7.43 17.07
CA ALA A 16 18.15 -8.47 17.71
C ALA A 16 17.36 -9.74 18.06
N TYR A 17 16.08 -9.63 18.44
CA TYR A 17 15.24 -10.80 18.74
C TYR A 17 14.95 -11.69 17.52
N VAL A 18 15.20 -11.21 16.29
CA VAL A 18 15.17 -11.98 15.05
C VAL A 18 16.56 -12.48 14.68
N LEU A 19 17.60 -11.68 14.90
CA LEU A 19 18.99 -12.03 14.58
C LEU A 19 19.55 -13.10 15.51
N ASP A 20 19.45 -12.94 16.83
CA ASP A 20 20.05 -13.85 17.81
C ASP A 20 19.62 -15.32 17.62
N PRO A 21 18.33 -15.61 17.32
CA PRO A 21 17.92 -16.98 17.03
C PRO A 21 18.48 -17.53 15.71
N LEU A 22 18.65 -16.68 14.68
CA LEU A 22 19.18 -17.09 13.36
C LEU A 22 20.66 -17.44 13.45
N GLU A 23 21.46 -16.62 14.12
CA GLU A 23 22.90 -16.84 14.29
C GLU A 23 23.22 -18.16 15.02
N ARG A 24 22.27 -18.66 15.82
CA ARG A 24 22.38 -19.93 16.56
C ARG A 24 21.92 -21.15 15.75
N GLN A 25 21.45 -20.99 14.52
CA GLN A 25 20.99 -22.10 13.68
C GLN A 25 22.14 -22.74 12.89
N SER A 26 21.96 -24.02 12.55
CA SER A 26 22.83 -24.69 11.59
C SER A 26 22.57 -24.19 10.15
N PRO A 27 23.54 -24.33 9.23
CA PRO A 27 23.36 -23.94 7.81
C PRO A 27 22.10 -24.50 7.17
N ASP A 28 21.82 -25.81 7.30
CA ASP A 28 20.58 -26.43 6.76
C ASP A 28 19.29 -25.78 7.28
N ARG A 29 19.29 -25.34 8.55
CA ARG A 29 18.12 -24.66 9.12
C ARG A 29 17.99 -23.25 8.59
N LEU A 30 19.09 -22.54 8.40
CA LEU A 30 19.10 -21.21 7.77
C LEU A 30 18.55 -21.26 6.35
N GLU A 31 18.91 -22.27 5.55
CA GLU A 31 18.39 -22.46 4.20
C GLU A 31 16.87 -22.70 4.18
N ARG A 32 16.36 -23.51 5.12
CA ARG A 32 14.91 -23.72 5.29
C ARG A 32 14.19 -22.45 5.71
N VAL A 33 14.77 -21.67 6.62
CA VAL A 33 14.22 -20.38 7.05
C VAL A 33 14.18 -19.41 5.87
N ALA A 34 15.26 -19.32 5.08
CA ALA A 34 15.31 -18.47 3.90
C ALA A 34 14.21 -18.84 2.88
N SER A 35 14.05 -20.14 2.60
CA SER A 35 13.01 -20.65 1.69
C SER A 35 11.60 -20.31 2.19
N TYR A 36 11.34 -20.48 3.48
CA TYR A 36 10.07 -20.12 4.10
C TYR A 36 9.82 -18.61 4.06
N ALA A 37 10.82 -17.79 4.41
CA ALA A 37 10.72 -16.34 4.41
C ALA A 37 10.42 -15.79 3.00
N GLN A 38 11.04 -16.34 1.95
CA GLN A 38 10.73 -15.99 0.56
C GLN A 38 9.29 -16.34 0.18
N THR A 39 8.84 -17.55 0.53
CA THR A 39 7.46 -18.00 0.29
C THR A 39 6.45 -17.10 1.03
N LEU A 40 6.73 -16.79 2.29
CA LEU A 40 5.91 -15.91 3.11
C LEU A 40 5.85 -14.49 2.55
N ALA A 41 6.99 -13.95 2.07
CA ALA A 41 7.03 -12.64 1.44
C ALA A 41 6.20 -12.61 0.14
N ALA A 42 6.30 -13.63 -0.71
CA ALA A 42 5.49 -13.75 -1.92
C ALA A 42 3.99 -13.82 -1.59
N TRP A 43 3.61 -14.65 -0.61
CA TRP A 43 2.23 -14.75 -0.16
C TRP A 43 1.71 -13.42 0.41
N LYS A 44 2.50 -12.72 1.23
CA LYS A 44 2.13 -11.41 1.79
C LYS A 44 1.93 -10.36 0.69
N ARG A 45 2.80 -10.30 -0.31
CA ARG A 45 2.61 -9.40 -1.46
C ARG A 45 1.31 -9.69 -2.21
N ALA A 46 1.04 -10.97 -2.49
CA ALA A 46 -0.19 -11.37 -3.16
C ALA A 46 -1.45 -11.15 -2.29
N GLN A 47 -1.35 -11.22 -0.96
CA GLN A 47 -2.44 -10.82 -0.07
C GLN A 47 -2.67 -9.32 -0.11
N ASN A 48 -1.59 -8.53 -0.09
CA ASN A 48 -1.65 -7.08 -0.15
C ASN A 48 -2.29 -6.58 -1.45
N GLU A 49 -1.92 -7.16 -2.59
CA GLU A 49 -2.52 -6.86 -3.89
C GLU A 49 -4.03 -7.18 -3.91
N ARG A 50 -4.43 -8.33 -3.35
CA ARG A 50 -5.85 -8.71 -3.26
C ARG A 50 -6.64 -7.76 -2.36
N ASP A 51 -6.12 -7.39 -1.20
CA ASP A 51 -6.74 -6.42 -0.30
C ASP A 51 -6.89 -5.06 -0.98
N THR A 52 -5.84 -4.60 -1.68
CA THR A 52 -5.89 -3.34 -2.44
C THR A 52 -6.93 -3.38 -3.55
N ALA A 53 -6.96 -4.45 -4.36
CA ALA A 53 -7.96 -4.61 -5.42
C ALA A 53 -9.39 -4.71 -4.87
N GLN A 54 -9.58 -5.41 -3.75
CA GLN A 54 -10.89 -5.54 -3.10
C GLN A 54 -11.38 -4.19 -2.56
N ARG A 55 -10.51 -3.43 -1.89
CA ARG A 55 -10.86 -2.08 -1.43
C ARG A 55 -11.14 -1.14 -2.58
N GLN A 56 -10.30 -1.16 -3.62
CA GLN A 56 -10.55 -0.38 -4.83
C GLN A 56 -11.92 -0.72 -5.42
N ALA A 57 -12.28 -1.99 -5.54
CA ALA A 57 -13.60 -2.39 -6.05
C ALA A 57 -14.76 -1.94 -5.15
N ALA A 58 -14.55 -1.82 -3.84
CA ALA A 58 -15.58 -1.44 -2.86
C ALA A 58 -15.70 0.08 -2.65
N GLU A 59 -14.59 0.81 -2.72
CA GLU A 59 -14.48 2.22 -2.32
C GLU A 59 -14.19 3.16 -3.49
N ALA A 60 -13.84 2.66 -4.67
CA ALA A 60 -13.65 3.51 -5.83
C ALA A 60 -14.97 4.18 -6.23
N ILE A 61 -14.85 5.42 -6.69
CA ILE A 61 -15.98 6.16 -7.22
C ILE A 61 -16.57 5.48 -8.46
N SER A 62 -17.87 5.66 -8.67
CA SER A 62 -18.56 5.15 -9.85
C SER A 62 -18.15 5.93 -11.12
N ASP A 63 -18.39 5.36 -12.30
CA ASP A 63 -18.13 6.05 -13.57
C ASP A 63 -18.90 7.39 -13.69
N ASP A 64 -20.11 7.45 -13.12
CA ASP A 64 -20.93 8.68 -13.10
C ASP A 64 -20.26 9.81 -12.30
N GLU A 65 -19.71 9.49 -11.13
CA GLU A 65 -18.96 10.46 -10.32
C GLU A 65 -17.66 10.87 -10.98
N ARG A 66 -17.02 9.93 -11.68
CA ARG A 66 -15.81 10.19 -12.45
C ARG A 66 -16.09 11.14 -13.62
N ALA A 67 -17.23 10.99 -14.29
CA ALA A 67 -17.70 11.93 -15.30
C ALA A 67 -18.02 13.31 -14.70
N GLY A 68 -18.61 13.34 -13.50
CA GLY A 68 -18.85 14.60 -12.77
C GLY A 68 -17.56 15.35 -12.41
N LEU A 69 -16.45 14.65 -12.14
CA LEU A 69 -15.13 15.27 -11.99
C LEU A 69 -14.61 15.85 -13.32
N ASP A 70 -14.74 15.10 -14.41
CA ASP A 70 -14.31 15.54 -15.74
C ASP A 70 -15.07 16.78 -16.23
N ASP A 71 -16.39 16.83 -16.04
CA ASP A 71 -17.23 18.00 -16.35
C ASP A 71 -16.79 19.26 -15.59
N ARG A 72 -16.31 19.08 -14.35
CA ARG A 72 -15.75 20.16 -13.52
C ARG A 72 -14.32 20.53 -13.90
N GLY A 73 -13.74 19.90 -14.92
CA GLY A 73 -12.35 20.09 -15.35
C GLY A 73 -11.33 19.54 -14.36
N ILE A 74 -11.72 18.57 -13.53
CA ILE A 74 -10.83 17.91 -12.57
C ILE A 74 -10.29 16.63 -13.21
N SER A 75 -8.96 16.54 -13.34
CA SER A 75 -8.36 15.34 -13.93
C SER A 75 -8.62 14.11 -13.07
N THR A 76 -9.01 13.01 -13.74
CA THR A 76 -9.15 11.68 -13.14
C THR A 76 -8.04 10.74 -13.58
N ASN A 77 -6.94 11.29 -14.09
CA ASN A 77 -5.73 10.55 -14.43
C ASN A 77 -4.68 10.78 -13.32
N PRO A 78 -4.12 9.72 -12.70
CA PRO A 78 -3.10 9.87 -11.66
C PRO A 78 -1.83 10.58 -12.15
N GLU A 79 -1.49 10.49 -13.45
CA GLU A 79 -0.26 11.12 -13.99
C GLU A 79 -0.30 12.65 -14.00
N ASP A 80 -1.48 13.26 -13.88
CA ASP A 80 -1.62 14.71 -13.74
C ASP A 80 -1.29 15.20 -12.32
N TYR A 81 -1.03 14.29 -11.38
CA TYR A 81 -0.71 14.56 -9.99
C TYR A 81 0.71 14.09 -9.66
N GLU A 82 1.55 14.98 -9.13
CA GLU A 82 2.97 14.71 -8.89
C GLU A 82 3.23 13.57 -7.89
N ALA A 83 2.36 13.42 -6.87
CA ALA A 83 2.54 12.45 -5.80
C ALA A 83 1.73 11.15 -5.99
N VAL A 84 0.97 11.03 -7.08
CA VAL A 84 0.03 9.92 -7.26
C VAL A 84 0.60 8.88 -8.23
N PRO A 85 0.79 7.63 -7.79
CA PRO A 85 1.24 6.58 -8.68
C PRO A 85 0.11 6.10 -9.59
N SER A 86 0.47 5.47 -10.71
CA SER A 86 -0.48 4.93 -11.70
C SER A 86 -1.45 3.88 -11.14
N GLY A 87 -1.12 3.23 -10.02
CA GLY A 87 -1.99 2.29 -9.33
C GLY A 87 -2.99 2.91 -8.34
N ALA A 88 -3.09 4.24 -8.27
CA ALA A 88 -4.04 4.91 -7.39
C ALA A 88 -5.47 4.87 -7.94
N TYR A 89 -6.45 4.96 -7.04
CA TYR A 89 -7.85 5.08 -7.37
C TYR A 89 -8.49 6.24 -6.62
N ILE A 90 -9.56 6.82 -7.18
CA ILE A 90 -10.29 7.89 -6.53
C ILE A 90 -11.36 7.29 -5.63
N THR A 91 -11.46 7.78 -4.40
CA THR A 91 -12.48 7.41 -3.42
C THR A 91 -13.10 8.64 -2.77
N ILE A 92 -14.25 8.47 -2.12
CA ILE A 92 -14.94 9.54 -1.40
C ILE A 92 -14.87 9.31 0.09
N LYS A 93 -14.37 10.31 0.80
CA LYS A 93 -14.34 10.30 2.25
C LYS A 93 -15.35 11.29 2.81
N THR A 94 -16.18 10.80 3.72
CA THR A 94 -17.05 11.66 4.52
C THR A 94 -16.28 12.13 5.75
N THR A 95 -15.97 13.42 5.85
CA THR A 95 -15.22 13.96 7.01
C THR A 95 -16.16 14.36 8.15
N LYS A 96 -17.36 14.84 7.83
CA LYS A 96 -18.38 15.23 8.81
C LYS A 96 -19.77 14.91 8.27
N ARG A 97 -20.60 14.29 9.11
CA ARG A 97 -22.02 14.07 8.85
C ARG A 97 -22.82 14.81 9.92
N THR A 98 -23.73 15.66 9.48
CA THR A 98 -24.78 16.26 10.32
C THR A 98 -26.13 15.68 9.92
N SER A 99 -27.19 15.97 10.68
CA SER A 99 -28.56 15.55 10.35
C SER A 99 -29.05 16.11 9.01
N GLU A 100 -28.42 17.18 8.52
CA GLU A 100 -28.84 17.92 7.33
C GLU A 100 -27.88 17.72 6.15
N ARG A 101 -26.59 17.46 6.39
CA ARG A 101 -25.54 17.51 5.34
C ARG A 101 -24.41 16.52 5.60
N ALA A 102 -23.85 15.96 4.53
CA ALA A 102 -22.60 15.21 4.58
C ALA A 102 -21.51 16.00 3.83
N TYR A 103 -20.37 16.23 4.50
CA TYR A 103 -19.20 16.85 3.88
C TYR A 103 -18.34 15.74 3.30
N GLN A 104 -18.41 15.60 1.98
CA GLN A 104 -17.75 14.57 1.21
C GLN A 104 -16.68 15.18 0.29
N TYR A 105 -15.55 14.48 0.19
CA TYR A 105 -14.41 14.92 -0.60
C TYR A 105 -13.82 13.75 -1.36
N TYR A 106 -13.38 14.03 -2.58
CA TYR A 106 -12.64 13.13 -3.43
C TYR A 106 -11.18 13.09 -3.00
N TYR A 107 -10.65 11.88 -2.89
CA TYR A 107 -9.25 11.62 -2.60
C TYR A 107 -8.70 10.58 -3.57
N TRP A 108 -7.47 10.77 -4.03
CA TRP A 108 -6.66 9.68 -4.51
C TRP A 108 -6.28 8.79 -3.34
N GLN A 109 -6.32 7.47 -3.54
CA GLN A 109 -5.90 6.49 -2.57
C GLN A 109 -5.06 5.41 -3.24
N TRP A 110 -3.93 5.07 -2.63
CA TRP A 110 -3.05 4.00 -3.08
C TRP A 110 -2.30 3.39 -1.90
N ARG A 111 -1.57 2.31 -2.17
CA ARG A 111 -0.74 1.64 -1.19
C ARG A 111 0.73 1.83 -1.52
N GLU A 112 1.53 2.19 -0.53
CA GLU A 112 2.98 2.24 -0.59
C GLU A 112 3.53 1.26 0.46
N GLY A 113 3.99 0.10 0.00
CA GLY A 113 4.38 -1.01 0.88
C GLY A 113 3.20 -1.50 1.72
N ASP A 114 3.24 -1.23 3.02
CA ASP A 114 2.19 -1.60 3.98
C ASP A 114 1.36 -0.43 4.50
N ILE A 115 1.58 0.77 3.94
CA ILE A 115 0.90 1.99 4.38
C ILE A 115 -0.07 2.47 3.29
N TRP A 116 -1.27 2.87 3.72
CA TRP A 116 -2.24 3.54 2.86
C TRP A 116 -1.91 5.03 2.75
N LYS A 117 -1.72 5.50 1.53
CA LYS A 117 -1.52 6.90 1.18
C LYS A 117 -2.80 7.47 0.58
N ASN A 118 -3.01 8.76 0.77
CA ASN A 118 -4.09 9.47 0.13
C ASN A 118 -3.67 10.89 -0.21
N GLU A 119 -4.25 11.42 -1.28
CA GLU A 119 -4.07 12.80 -1.71
C GLU A 119 -5.43 13.44 -2.00
N TYR A 120 -5.61 14.68 -1.56
CA TYR A 120 -6.86 15.40 -1.73
C TYR A 120 -7.03 15.88 -3.18
N ILE A 121 -8.23 15.72 -3.73
CA ILE A 121 -8.57 16.17 -5.08
C ILE A 121 -9.48 17.41 -5.01
N ALA A 122 -10.71 17.22 -4.52
CA ALA A 122 -11.76 18.24 -4.58
C ALA A 122 -12.92 17.89 -3.65
N PRO A 123 -13.77 18.85 -3.25
CA PRO A 123 -15.02 18.51 -2.59
C PRO A 123 -15.98 17.87 -3.60
N VAL A 124 -16.82 16.94 -3.14
CA VAL A 124 -17.89 16.32 -3.96
C VAL A 124 -18.95 17.35 -4.38
N GLY A 125 -18.92 18.53 -3.76
CA GLY A 125 -19.98 19.52 -3.83
C GLY A 125 -20.92 19.30 -2.65
N SER A 126 -21.42 20.39 -2.08
CA SER A 126 -22.52 20.28 -1.12
C SER A 126 -23.76 19.95 -1.94
N THR A 127 -24.39 18.82 -1.72
CA THR A 127 -25.82 18.70 -2.07
C THR A 127 -26.54 19.78 -1.26
N GLU A 128 -27.10 20.75 -1.99
CA GLU A 128 -27.84 21.89 -1.43
C GLU A 128 -29.10 21.43 -0.68
#